data_AF-A0A438EUI6-F1
#
_entry.id   AF-A0A438EUI6-F1
#
_cell.length_a   1.000
_cell.length_b   1.000
_cell.length_c   1.000
_cell.angle_alpha   90.00
_cell.angle_beta   90.00
_cell.angle_gamma   90.00
#
_symmetry.space_group_name_H-M   'P 1'
#
loop_
_entity.id
_entity.type
_entity.pdbx_description
1 polymer ?
#
loop_
_entity_poly.entity_id
_entity_poly.type
_entity_poly.pdbx_seq_one_letter_code
_entity_poly.pdbx_strand_id
1 'polypeptide(L)'
;MTKSAFSSFLISFAVFPLIVMWVFPQLVSSVSRRQYNQLELPSGTYGPETLVFDCNGEGPYTGVSDGRILKWHGSEVGWKDFAVTSPLRYMLDFSTCDGLSDTSAEHVCGRPLGLKFNQATCDLYIADAYFGLLVVGRKGGLARQLATSAEGIHFYLRMPEFGIAMESGDNTGRLMRYDPKTKKVKGFKVLAGRARSQTRDVFAKLDGCPDNIERNPKGEFWVAQNPKFDSIGTPLQTNISALKLDEEGKVLRVLNEEFGSLSDVIEKDDCMWLGSVLQSHVGMILQFKLS
;
A
#
# COMPACT_ATOMS: atom_id res chain seq x y z
N MET A 1 -14.07 -46.33 88.84
CA MET A 1 -12.86 -46.71 88.08
C MET A 1 -13.28 -47.35 86.77
N THR A 2 -12.47 -47.15 85.73
CA THR A 2 -12.62 -47.56 84.31
C THR A 2 -13.68 -46.84 83.46
N LYS A 3 -13.21 -45.71 82.89
CA LYS A 3 -13.37 -45.18 81.52
C LYS A 3 -14.63 -45.52 80.71
N SER A 4 -15.41 -44.49 80.39
CA SER A 4 -16.16 -44.39 79.13
C SER A 4 -16.43 -42.91 78.85
N ALA A 5 -15.92 -42.39 77.73
CA ALA A 5 -16.56 -41.30 77.01
C ALA A 5 -15.92 -41.13 75.61
N PHE A 6 -16.80 -40.78 74.67
CA PHE A 6 -16.59 -40.30 73.30
C PHE A 6 -16.15 -41.35 72.26
N SER A 7 -16.64 -41.37 71.03
CA SER A 7 -17.74 -40.74 70.28
C SER A 7 -17.49 -41.24 68.85
N SER A 8 -18.35 -42.08 68.25
CA SER A 8 -19.24 -41.71 67.14
C SER A 8 -18.60 -40.69 66.15
N PHE A 9 -18.44 -40.96 64.85
CA PHE A 9 -19.52 -41.18 63.88
C PHE A 9 -18.96 -41.68 62.53
N LEU A 10 -19.60 -42.72 61.98
CA LEU A 10 -19.83 -43.07 60.58
C LEU A 10 -18.84 -42.60 59.48
N ILE A 11 -18.08 -43.55 58.93
CA ILE A 11 -17.53 -43.46 57.57
C ILE A 11 -18.64 -43.89 56.60
N SER A 12 -19.29 -42.93 55.95
CA SER A 12 -20.27 -43.18 54.89
C SER A 12 -19.67 -42.88 53.51
N PHE A 13 -19.87 -43.83 52.61
CA PHE A 13 -19.46 -43.87 51.21
C PHE A 13 -19.75 -42.57 50.44
N ALA A 14 -18.73 -42.06 49.74
CA ALA A 14 -18.93 -41.20 48.58
C ALA A 14 -17.98 -41.64 47.46
N VAL A 15 -18.48 -42.56 46.62
CA VAL A 15 -17.96 -42.78 45.27
C VAL A 15 -18.50 -41.63 44.43
N PHE A 16 -17.64 -40.67 44.07
CA PHE A 16 -17.87 -39.84 42.89
C PHE A 16 -16.52 -39.61 42.21
N PRO A 17 -16.38 -39.97 40.93
CA PRO A 17 -15.10 -39.97 40.25
C PRO A 17 -14.66 -38.53 39.99
N LEU A 18 -13.36 -38.28 40.14
CA LEU A 18 -12.61 -37.10 39.69
C LEU A 18 -12.60 -37.00 38.16
N ILE A 19 -13.77 -37.01 37.52
CA ILE A 19 -13.94 -36.89 36.07
C ILE A 19 -15.01 -35.83 35.81
N VAL A 20 -14.76 -34.61 36.26
CA VAL A 20 -15.45 -33.41 35.74
C VAL A 20 -14.44 -32.28 35.63
N MET A 21 -13.39 -32.47 34.82
CA MET A 21 -12.55 -31.37 34.30
C MET A 21 -11.87 -31.73 32.97
N TRP A 22 -12.47 -32.60 32.17
CA TRP A 22 -11.91 -33.00 30.86
C TRP A 22 -12.92 -32.94 29.72
N VAL A 23 -13.90 -32.02 29.78
CA VAL A 23 -14.68 -31.63 28.59
C VAL A 23 -15.00 -30.14 28.66
N PHE A 24 -13.97 -29.31 28.62
CA PHE A 24 -14.05 -28.16 27.74
C PHE A 24 -12.99 -28.44 26.69
N PRO A 25 -13.35 -28.73 25.42
CA PRO A 25 -12.47 -28.26 24.37
C PRO A 25 -12.36 -26.77 24.68
N GLN A 26 -11.16 -26.31 25.02
CA GLN A 26 -10.93 -24.89 24.90
C GLN A 26 -11.30 -24.62 23.45
N LEU A 27 -12.46 -23.98 23.26
CA LEU A 27 -12.69 -23.16 22.10
C LEU A 27 -11.69 -22.03 22.28
N VAL A 28 -10.41 -22.36 22.07
CA VAL A 28 -9.47 -21.44 21.49
C VAL A 28 -10.19 -21.07 20.22
N SER A 29 -10.88 -19.94 20.26
CA SER A 29 -11.09 -19.19 19.03
C SER A 29 -9.68 -19.11 18.46
N SER A 30 -9.39 -19.97 17.49
CA SER A 30 -8.29 -19.72 16.59
C SER A 30 -8.71 -18.40 15.96
N VAL A 31 -8.29 -17.30 16.57
CA VAL A 31 -8.26 -16.00 15.92
C VAL A 31 -7.49 -16.33 14.66
N SER A 32 -8.21 -16.42 13.55
CA SER A 32 -7.65 -16.76 12.25
C SER A 32 -6.63 -15.68 11.98
N ARG A 33 -5.36 -15.97 12.29
CA ARG A 33 -4.27 -15.04 12.05
C ARG A 33 -4.20 -14.96 10.55
N ARG A 34 -4.64 -13.83 9.99
CA ARG A 34 -4.62 -13.55 8.56
C ARG A 34 -3.26 -13.99 8.02
N GLN A 35 -3.27 -14.86 7.02
CA GLN A 35 -2.01 -15.39 6.48
C GLN A 35 -1.34 -14.30 5.67
N TYR A 36 -0.34 -13.67 6.29
CA TYR A 36 0.50 -12.66 5.69
C TYR A 36 1.68 -13.33 4.99
N ASN A 37 1.86 -13.03 3.71
CA ASN A 37 2.98 -13.47 2.90
C ASN A 37 3.74 -12.26 2.37
N GLN A 38 5.03 -12.46 2.11
CA GLN A 38 5.93 -11.42 1.60
C GLN A 38 6.51 -11.90 0.27
N LEU A 39 6.51 -11.02 -0.72
CA LEU A 39 7.22 -11.21 -1.97
C LEU A 39 8.48 -10.34 -1.95
N GLU A 40 9.58 -10.90 -1.49
CA GLU A 40 10.87 -10.21 -1.35
C GLU A 40 11.33 -9.62 -2.68
N LEU A 41 11.69 -8.33 -2.68
CA LEU A 41 12.27 -7.64 -3.82
C LEU A 41 13.76 -7.99 -3.97
N PRO A 42 14.37 -7.70 -5.14
CA PRO A 42 15.81 -7.85 -5.30
C PRO A 42 16.60 -7.13 -4.20
N SER A 43 17.70 -7.74 -3.77
CA SER A 43 18.50 -7.22 -2.65
C SER A 43 18.96 -5.77 -2.88
N GLY A 44 18.85 -4.96 -1.83
CA GLY A 44 19.22 -3.54 -1.86
C GLY A 44 18.19 -2.62 -2.50
N THR A 45 16.99 -3.13 -2.85
CA THR A 45 15.89 -2.31 -3.38
C THR A 45 14.78 -2.11 -2.36
N TYR A 46 14.16 -0.94 -2.41
CA TYR A 46 13.04 -0.56 -1.56
C TYR A 46 11.84 -0.12 -2.39
N GLY A 47 10.66 -0.19 -1.81
CA GLY A 47 9.39 -0.19 -2.52
C GLY A 47 8.65 -1.49 -2.21
N PRO A 48 7.42 -1.69 -2.70
CA PRO A 48 6.73 -1.00 -3.78
C PRO A 48 6.08 0.34 -3.37
N GLU A 49 6.22 1.41 -4.14
CA GLU A 49 5.38 2.61 -3.91
C GLU A 49 3.92 2.33 -4.33
N THR A 50 3.75 1.64 -5.46
CA THR A 50 2.48 1.37 -6.10
C THR A 50 2.49 -0.02 -6.72
N LEU A 51 1.35 -0.69 -6.71
CA LEU A 51 1.14 -2.01 -7.26
C LEU A 51 0.14 -1.93 -8.40
N VAL A 52 0.35 -2.69 -9.48
CA VAL A 52 -0.66 -2.80 -10.54
C VAL A 52 -0.72 -4.21 -11.12
N PHE A 53 -1.88 -4.53 -11.67
CA PHE A 53 -2.09 -5.69 -12.51
C PHE A 53 -2.36 -5.22 -13.93
N ASP A 54 -1.86 -5.97 -14.90
CA ASP A 54 -2.04 -5.59 -16.31
C ASP A 54 -3.47 -5.84 -16.79
N CYS A 55 -3.72 -5.47 -18.04
CA CYS A 55 -5.03 -5.59 -18.67
C CYS A 55 -5.53 -7.04 -18.81
N ASN A 56 -4.64 -8.03 -18.71
CA ASN A 56 -4.98 -9.45 -18.71
C ASN A 56 -5.14 -9.99 -17.28
N GLY A 57 -4.96 -9.13 -16.27
CA GLY A 57 -4.99 -9.49 -14.87
C GLY A 57 -3.70 -10.13 -14.34
N GLU A 58 -2.61 -10.13 -15.12
CA GLU A 58 -1.31 -10.67 -14.67
C GLU A 58 -0.57 -9.66 -13.78
N GLY A 59 0.38 -10.15 -13.00
CA GLY A 59 1.19 -9.36 -12.08
C GLY A 59 1.39 -10.07 -10.73
N PRO A 60 1.62 -9.31 -9.65
CA PRO A 60 1.69 -7.84 -9.60
C PRO A 60 2.93 -7.28 -10.34
N TYR A 61 2.82 -6.01 -10.74
CA TYR A 61 3.94 -5.16 -11.13
C TYR A 61 4.13 -4.07 -10.10
N THR A 62 5.37 -3.59 -9.95
CA THR A 62 5.67 -2.47 -9.05
C THR A 62 6.86 -1.64 -9.53
N GLY A 63 6.85 -0.35 -9.20
CA GLY A 63 8.05 0.48 -9.18
C GLY A 63 8.90 0.23 -7.94
N VAL A 64 10.22 0.43 -8.05
CA VAL A 64 11.18 0.36 -6.93
C VAL A 64 12.05 1.62 -6.88
N SER A 65 12.78 1.82 -5.78
CA SER A 65 13.61 3.00 -5.50
C SER A 65 14.70 3.30 -6.53
N ASP A 66 15.15 2.28 -7.27
CA ASP A 66 16.19 2.42 -8.30
C ASP A 66 15.68 2.76 -9.71
N GLY A 67 14.40 3.12 -9.83
CA GLY A 67 13.79 3.54 -11.09
C GLY A 67 13.32 2.39 -11.99
N ARG A 68 13.53 1.13 -11.58
CA ARG A 68 12.95 -0.03 -12.27
C ARG A 68 11.46 -0.20 -11.96
N ILE A 69 10.80 -0.86 -12.90
CA ILE A 69 9.50 -1.48 -12.72
C ILE A 69 9.69 -2.98 -12.89
N LEU A 70 9.27 -3.75 -11.89
CA LEU A 70 9.41 -5.19 -11.82
C LEU A 70 8.05 -5.88 -12.05
N LYS A 71 8.07 -7.08 -12.61
CA LYS A 71 6.92 -7.99 -12.71
C LYS A 71 7.19 -9.25 -11.88
N TRP A 72 6.23 -9.68 -11.07
CA TRP A 72 6.27 -10.95 -10.38
C TRP A 72 5.90 -12.11 -11.34
N HIS A 73 6.70 -13.17 -11.35
CA HIS A 73 6.50 -14.34 -12.22
C HIS A 73 6.17 -15.63 -11.45
N GLY A 74 5.72 -15.51 -10.20
CA GLY A 74 5.45 -16.65 -9.33
C GLY A 74 6.65 -17.04 -8.48
N SER A 75 6.42 -17.87 -7.46
CA SER A 75 7.41 -18.21 -6.43
C SER A 75 8.64 -18.95 -6.95
N GLU A 76 8.53 -19.66 -8.07
CA GLU A 76 9.66 -20.39 -8.67
C GLU A 76 10.63 -19.47 -9.41
N VAL A 77 10.15 -18.32 -9.90
CA VAL A 77 10.92 -17.42 -10.78
C VAL A 77 11.24 -16.10 -10.08
N GLY A 78 10.34 -15.59 -9.26
CA GLY A 78 10.50 -14.33 -8.55
C GLY A 78 10.22 -13.09 -9.42
N TRP A 79 10.82 -11.98 -9.02
CA TRP A 79 10.74 -10.70 -9.74
C TRP A 79 11.65 -10.65 -10.96
N LYS A 80 11.16 -10.06 -12.05
CA LYS A 80 11.96 -9.73 -13.23
C LYS A 80 11.78 -8.28 -13.62
N ASP A 81 12.83 -7.70 -14.18
CA ASP A 81 12.80 -6.37 -14.78
C ASP A 81 11.76 -6.34 -15.92
N PHE A 82 10.83 -5.40 -15.84
CA PHE A 82 9.84 -5.14 -16.88
C PHE A 82 10.18 -3.85 -17.63
N ALA A 83 10.35 -2.74 -16.92
CA ALA A 83 10.61 -1.44 -17.53
C ALA A 83 11.52 -0.55 -16.68
N VAL A 84 12.04 0.52 -17.28
CA VAL A 84 12.86 1.53 -16.61
C VAL A 84 12.41 2.93 -17.02
N THR A 85 12.49 3.90 -16.11
CA THR A 85 12.04 5.27 -16.38
C THR A 85 13.15 6.17 -16.94
N SER A 86 14.42 5.92 -16.57
CA SER A 86 15.56 6.72 -17.02
C SER A 86 16.37 6.03 -18.12
N PRO A 87 16.68 6.72 -19.25
CA PRO A 87 17.64 6.22 -20.22
C PRO A 87 19.08 6.26 -19.70
N LEU A 88 19.38 7.10 -18.70
CA LEU A 88 20.72 7.26 -18.12
C LEU A 88 21.20 5.97 -17.45
N ARG A 89 20.27 5.13 -17.00
CA ARG A 89 20.56 3.81 -16.42
C ARG A 89 21.41 2.91 -17.34
N TYR A 90 21.24 3.00 -18.65
CA TYR A 90 22.04 2.21 -19.61
C TYR A 90 23.39 2.85 -19.96
N MET A 91 23.58 4.13 -19.59
CA MET A 91 24.78 4.90 -19.92
C MET A 91 25.73 5.07 -18.72
N LEU A 92 25.24 4.84 -17.51
CA LEU A 92 26.01 4.91 -16.26
C LEU A 92 26.45 3.52 -15.83
N ASP A 93 27.46 3.44 -14.95
CA ASP A 93 27.85 2.17 -14.34
C ASP A 93 26.66 1.58 -13.56
N PHE A 94 26.49 0.26 -13.66
CA PHE A 94 25.40 -0.50 -13.02
C PHE A 94 25.24 -0.15 -11.54
N SER A 95 26.36 0.13 -10.87
CA SER A 95 26.46 0.57 -9.47
C SER A 95 25.77 1.90 -9.14
N THR A 96 25.39 2.70 -10.15
CA THR A 96 24.83 4.04 -9.93
C THR A 96 23.34 4.01 -9.61
N CYS A 97 22.62 3.00 -10.08
CA CYS A 97 21.18 2.86 -9.82
C CYS A 97 20.88 1.63 -8.97
N ASP A 98 21.57 0.52 -9.19
CA ASP A 98 21.19 -0.75 -8.56
C ASP A 98 21.68 -0.89 -7.13
N GLY A 99 20.78 -1.34 -6.26
CA GLY A 99 21.10 -1.63 -4.86
C GLY A 99 21.28 -0.39 -3.98
N LEU A 100 20.90 0.79 -4.47
CA LEU A 100 20.92 2.02 -3.67
C LEU A 100 19.60 2.19 -2.92
N SER A 101 19.71 2.18 -1.58
CA SER A 101 18.64 2.61 -0.67
C SER A 101 18.53 4.13 -0.57
N ASP A 102 19.50 4.86 -1.11
CA ASP A 102 19.61 6.31 -0.96
C ASP A 102 18.89 7.04 -2.09
N THR A 103 18.08 8.03 -1.69
CA THR A 103 17.30 8.92 -2.56
C THR A 103 18.17 9.82 -3.45
N SER A 104 19.48 9.86 -3.20
CA SER A 104 20.43 10.70 -3.92
C SER A 104 20.49 10.39 -5.42
N ALA A 105 20.30 9.14 -5.84
CA ALA A 105 20.33 8.75 -7.24
C ALA A 105 18.96 8.80 -7.95
N GLU A 106 17.85 9.03 -7.24
CA GLU A 106 16.50 9.00 -7.84
C GLU A 106 16.34 10.01 -8.99
N HIS A 107 16.98 11.18 -8.89
CA HIS A 107 16.94 12.19 -9.95
C HIS A 107 17.65 11.75 -11.25
N VAL A 108 18.50 10.74 -11.16
CA VAL A 108 19.23 10.14 -12.27
C VAL A 108 18.54 8.87 -12.75
N CYS A 109 18.15 8.00 -11.82
CA CYS A 109 17.64 6.66 -12.08
C CYS A 109 16.12 6.63 -12.28
N GLY A 110 15.42 7.61 -11.71
CA GLY A 110 13.97 7.72 -11.66
C GLY A 110 13.39 7.16 -10.37
N ARG A 111 12.14 7.52 -10.11
CA ARG A 111 11.36 7.06 -8.96
C ARG A 111 9.90 6.92 -9.41
N PRO A 112 9.50 5.77 -9.95
CA PRO A 112 8.12 5.52 -10.39
C PRO A 112 7.19 5.43 -9.17
N LEU A 113 6.42 6.50 -8.92
CA LEU A 113 5.54 6.62 -7.76
C LEU A 113 4.10 6.17 -8.06
N GLY A 114 3.64 6.32 -9.31
CA GLY A 114 2.30 5.92 -9.73
C GLY A 114 2.36 5.08 -11.00
N LEU A 115 1.60 3.99 -11.05
CA LEU A 115 1.51 3.09 -12.19
C LEU A 115 0.04 2.89 -12.58
N LYS A 116 -0.24 2.84 -13.89
CA LYS A 116 -1.56 2.41 -14.35
C LYS A 116 -1.53 1.83 -15.76
N PHE A 117 -2.06 0.62 -15.91
CA PHE A 117 -2.30 0.06 -17.24
C PHE A 117 -3.54 0.67 -17.87
N ASN A 118 -3.41 1.06 -19.14
CA ASN A 118 -4.55 1.31 -19.99
C ASN A 118 -5.21 -0.02 -20.34
N GLN A 119 -6.48 -0.21 -19.96
CA GLN A 119 -7.18 -1.49 -20.16
C GLN A 119 -7.41 -1.85 -21.63
N ALA A 120 -7.47 -0.87 -22.54
CA ALA A 120 -7.69 -1.12 -23.97
C ALA A 120 -6.38 -1.41 -24.71
N THR A 121 -5.33 -0.63 -24.46
CA THR A 121 -4.05 -0.76 -25.17
C THR A 121 -3.04 -1.62 -24.42
N CYS A 122 -3.23 -1.84 -23.12
CA CYS A 122 -2.29 -2.47 -22.19
C CYS A 122 -0.93 -1.77 -22.13
N ASP A 123 -0.86 -0.49 -22.50
CA ASP A 123 0.31 0.32 -22.22
C ASP A 123 0.32 0.71 -20.75
N LEU A 124 1.50 0.67 -20.15
CA LEU A 124 1.72 1.09 -18.77
C LEU A 124 2.08 2.57 -18.74
N TYR A 125 1.23 3.37 -18.10
CA TYR A 125 1.50 4.76 -17.78
C TYR A 125 2.17 4.85 -16.43
N ILE A 126 3.17 5.73 -16.34
CA ILE A 126 4.05 5.86 -15.18
C ILE A 126 4.09 7.33 -14.78
N ALA A 127 3.82 7.62 -13.52
CA ALA A 127 4.07 8.89 -12.88
C ALA A 127 5.40 8.78 -12.12
N ASP A 128 6.46 9.30 -12.71
CA ASP A 128 7.80 9.31 -12.14
C ASP A 128 8.07 10.64 -11.42
N ALA A 129 8.69 10.57 -10.24
CA ALA A 129 8.93 11.74 -9.38
C ALA A 129 9.74 12.85 -10.06
N TYR A 130 10.56 12.51 -11.05
CA TYR A 130 11.52 13.39 -11.72
C TYR A 130 11.24 13.53 -13.21
N PHE A 131 10.84 12.44 -13.85
CA PHE A 131 10.62 12.41 -15.28
C PHE A 131 9.15 12.66 -15.67
N GLY A 132 8.27 12.88 -14.70
CA GLY A 132 6.88 13.26 -14.95
C GLY A 132 6.05 12.09 -15.49
N LEU A 133 5.21 12.35 -16.49
CA LEU A 133 4.36 11.33 -17.08
C LEU A 133 5.10 10.59 -18.20
N LEU A 134 5.23 9.28 -18.07
CA LEU A 134 5.85 8.38 -19.03
C LEU A 134 4.86 7.30 -19.49
N VAL A 135 5.24 6.59 -20.55
CA VAL A 135 4.53 5.39 -21.02
C VAL A 135 5.50 4.34 -21.55
N VAL A 136 5.20 3.08 -21.29
CA VAL A 136 5.89 1.93 -21.88
C VAL A 136 4.87 0.93 -22.43
N GLY A 137 5.19 0.27 -23.53
CA GLY A 137 4.31 -0.70 -24.15
C GLY A 137 4.26 -2.03 -23.38
N ARG A 138 3.37 -2.94 -23.83
CA ARG A 138 3.16 -4.28 -23.24
C ARG A 138 4.42 -5.13 -23.05
N LYS A 139 5.46 -4.89 -23.85
CA LYS A 139 6.73 -5.64 -23.79
C LYS A 139 7.71 -5.06 -22.76
N GLY A 140 7.37 -3.97 -22.10
CA GLY A 140 8.28 -3.28 -21.19
C GLY A 140 9.41 -2.56 -21.94
N GLY A 141 10.54 -2.39 -21.26
CA GLY A 141 11.72 -1.67 -21.75
C GLY A 141 11.81 -0.23 -21.26
N LEU A 142 12.51 0.61 -22.01
CA LEU A 142 12.67 2.02 -21.68
C LEU A 142 11.36 2.79 -21.88
N ALA A 143 10.86 3.40 -20.81
CA ALA A 143 9.68 4.25 -20.86
C ALA A 143 9.95 5.54 -21.66
N ARG A 144 8.96 5.95 -22.45
CA ARG A 144 9.00 7.19 -23.22
C ARG A 144 8.28 8.30 -22.46
N GLN A 145 8.94 9.44 -22.29
CA GLN A 145 8.33 10.61 -21.68
C GLN A 145 7.21 11.20 -22.55
N LEU A 146 6.07 11.46 -21.91
CA LEU A 146 4.89 12.09 -22.51
C LEU A 146 4.79 13.57 -22.15
N ALA A 147 5.01 13.90 -20.88
CA ALA A 147 4.90 15.26 -20.39
C ALA A 147 5.66 15.43 -19.06
N THR A 148 6.21 16.62 -18.85
CA THR A 148 6.81 17.05 -17.57
C THR A 148 5.97 18.12 -16.86
N SER A 149 4.92 18.59 -17.53
CA SER A 149 4.01 19.63 -17.02
C SER A 149 2.64 19.54 -17.68
N ALA A 150 1.66 20.17 -17.06
CA ALA A 150 0.31 20.35 -17.57
C ALA A 150 -0.18 21.77 -17.24
N GLU A 151 -0.75 22.47 -18.22
CA GLU A 151 -1.30 23.82 -18.03
C GLU A 151 -0.28 24.81 -17.40
N GLY A 152 1.00 24.66 -17.77
CA GLY A 152 2.10 25.48 -17.23
C GLY A 152 2.59 25.07 -15.84
N ILE A 153 2.01 24.05 -15.23
CA ILE A 153 2.40 23.54 -13.92
C ILE A 153 3.23 22.26 -14.10
N HIS A 154 4.48 22.29 -13.61
CA HIS A 154 5.33 21.10 -13.57
C HIS A 154 4.77 20.02 -12.64
N PHE A 155 5.03 18.76 -12.99
CA PHE A 155 4.71 17.63 -12.12
C PHE A 155 5.74 17.59 -10.98
N TYR A 156 5.40 18.21 -9.85
CA TYR A 156 6.14 18.03 -8.60
C TYR A 156 5.55 16.83 -7.87
N LEU A 157 6.11 15.66 -8.17
CA LEU A 157 5.71 14.38 -7.57
C LEU A 157 6.65 13.98 -6.41
N ARG A 158 7.77 14.70 -6.23
CA ARG A 158 8.65 14.56 -5.07
C ARG A 158 8.18 15.49 -3.94
N MET A 159 7.85 14.91 -2.79
CA MET A 159 7.91 15.62 -1.51
C MET A 159 9.15 15.14 -0.76
N PRO A 160 10.27 15.92 -0.73
CA PRO A 160 11.27 15.68 0.28
C PRO A 160 10.71 16.17 1.61
N GLU A 161 10.86 15.34 2.63
CA GLU A 161 10.59 15.65 4.03
C GLU A 161 9.11 15.75 4.43
N PHE A 162 8.74 14.81 5.31
CA PHE A 162 7.52 14.75 6.13
C PHE A 162 7.12 16.06 6.86
N GLY A 163 7.80 17.19 6.67
CA GLY A 163 7.61 18.46 7.38
C GLY A 163 7.00 19.62 6.59
N ILE A 164 7.13 19.71 5.25
CA ILE A 164 6.76 20.95 4.52
C ILE A 164 5.28 21.01 4.12
N ALA A 165 4.62 19.85 3.90
CA ALA A 165 3.18 19.81 3.57
C ALA A 165 2.27 20.27 4.73
N MET A 166 2.76 20.17 5.98
CA MET A 166 2.05 20.65 7.17
C MET A 166 2.04 22.19 7.28
N GLU A 167 3.01 22.89 6.67
CA GLU A 167 3.18 24.34 6.80
C GLU A 167 2.59 25.13 5.60
N SER A 168 2.56 24.55 4.40
CA SER A 168 1.98 25.18 3.20
C SER A 168 0.47 25.02 3.06
N GLY A 169 -0.15 24.09 3.80
CA GLY A 169 -1.60 23.85 3.77
C GLY A 169 -2.13 23.39 2.40
N ASP A 170 -1.26 22.96 1.48
CA ASP A 170 -1.61 22.53 0.13
C ASP A 170 -1.51 21.01 -0.03
N ASN A 171 -2.36 20.30 0.73
CA ASN A 171 -2.67 18.87 0.60
C ASN A 171 -3.35 18.53 -0.75
N THR A 172 -2.74 18.82 -1.90
CA THR A 172 -3.49 18.91 -3.17
C THR A 172 -3.84 17.60 -3.86
N GLY A 173 -3.36 16.45 -3.39
CA GLY A 173 -3.77 15.10 -3.84
C GLY A 173 -4.17 15.06 -5.31
N ARG A 174 -3.26 15.45 -6.21
CA ARG A 174 -3.65 15.78 -7.59
C ARG A 174 -3.81 14.52 -8.42
N LEU A 175 -5.03 14.16 -8.77
CA LEU A 175 -5.31 13.12 -9.77
C LEU A 175 -5.07 13.71 -11.17
N MET A 176 -4.15 13.12 -11.92
CA MET A 176 -3.87 13.56 -13.29
C MET A 176 -4.50 12.59 -14.29
N ARG A 177 -5.27 13.11 -15.24
CA ARG A 177 -5.82 12.35 -16.37
C ARG A 177 -5.12 12.77 -17.65
N TYR A 178 -4.47 11.82 -18.31
CA TYR A 178 -3.95 12.00 -19.66
C TYR A 178 -5.00 11.62 -20.71
N ASP A 179 -5.22 12.49 -21.68
CA ASP A 179 -6.00 12.19 -22.88
C ASP A 179 -5.04 11.79 -24.02
N PRO A 180 -5.02 10.51 -24.45
CA PRO A 180 -4.13 10.05 -25.50
C PRO A 180 -4.50 10.57 -26.90
N LYS A 181 -5.74 11.01 -27.14
CA LYS A 181 -6.17 11.57 -28.43
C LYS A 181 -5.68 13.01 -28.56
N THR A 182 -5.80 13.80 -27.50
CA THR A 182 -5.39 15.21 -27.52
C THR A 182 -3.95 15.43 -27.03
N LYS A 183 -3.32 14.39 -26.48
CA LYS A 183 -2.02 14.45 -25.79
C LYS A 183 -1.97 15.50 -24.67
N LYS A 184 -3.09 15.75 -23.99
CA LYS A 184 -3.18 16.73 -22.89
C LYS A 184 -3.29 16.01 -21.56
N VAL A 185 -2.66 16.56 -20.53
CA VAL A 185 -2.87 16.14 -19.14
C VAL A 185 -3.80 17.17 -18.49
N LYS A 186 -4.85 16.69 -17.82
CA LYS A 186 -5.79 17.49 -17.03
C LYS A 186 -5.69 17.07 -15.57
N GLY A 187 -5.48 18.03 -14.67
CA GLY A 187 -5.43 17.78 -13.23
C GLY A 187 -6.82 17.86 -12.56
N PHE A 188 -7.01 17.06 -11.53
CA PHE A 188 -8.08 17.14 -10.54
C PHE A 188 -7.42 17.22 -9.16
N LYS A 189 -8.03 17.87 -8.17
CA LYS A 189 -7.49 17.97 -6.80
C LYS A 189 -8.30 17.07 -5.85
N VAL A 190 -7.62 16.28 -5.02
CA VAL A 190 -8.17 15.60 -3.85
C VAL A 190 -7.61 16.32 -2.63
N LEU A 191 -8.48 16.93 -1.82
CA LEU A 191 -8.06 17.77 -0.69
C LEU A 191 -8.18 17.00 0.62
N ALA A 192 -7.11 16.93 1.41
CA ALA A 192 -7.21 16.70 2.86
C ALA A 192 -7.43 18.06 3.55
N GLY A 193 -8.45 18.19 4.42
CA GLY A 193 -8.90 19.46 5.02
C GLY A 193 -7.77 20.22 5.76
N ARG A 194 -7.78 21.56 5.88
CA ARG A 194 -8.85 22.52 6.20
C ARG A 194 -8.94 23.61 5.12
N ALA A 195 -10.11 23.81 4.51
CA ALA A 195 -10.30 24.76 3.42
C ALA A 195 -10.22 26.23 3.88
N ARG A 196 -9.40 27.03 3.18
CA ARG A 196 -9.78 28.39 2.77
C ARG A 196 -9.58 28.51 1.26
N SER A 197 -10.62 28.18 0.52
CA SER A 197 -11.04 28.87 -0.71
C SER A 197 -12.04 27.99 -1.45
N GLN A 198 -13.19 28.57 -1.75
CA GLN A 198 -14.29 27.95 -2.48
C GLN A 198 -13.87 27.67 -3.92
N THR A 199 -13.87 26.40 -4.35
CA THR A 199 -14.53 25.92 -5.59
C THR A 199 -14.36 24.40 -5.79
N ARG A 200 -15.49 23.67 -5.64
CA ARG A 200 -15.86 22.31 -6.14
C ARG A 200 -15.52 21.06 -5.28
N ASP A 201 -16.61 20.38 -4.90
CA ASP A 201 -16.88 18.96 -4.59
C ASP A 201 -15.74 18.14 -3.96
N VAL A 202 -15.62 18.27 -2.63
CA VAL A 202 -14.78 17.37 -1.82
C VAL A 202 -15.37 15.97 -1.86
N PHE A 203 -14.61 15.01 -2.40
CA PHE A 203 -15.00 13.60 -2.50
C PHE A 203 -15.05 12.90 -1.12
N ALA A 204 -14.01 13.01 -0.30
CA ALA A 204 -13.97 12.43 1.05
C ALA A 204 -13.07 13.25 1.99
N LYS A 205 -13.37 13.25 3.30
CA LYS A 205 -12.52 13.82 4.34
C LYS A 205 -11.96 12.70 5.19
N LEU A 206 -10.63 12.60 5.26
CA LEU A 206 -9.92 11.51 5.94
C LEU A 206 -9.06 12.04 7.09
N ASP A 207 -8.92 11.24 8.15
CA ASP A 207 -8.29 11.65 9.41
C ASP A 207 -6.75 11.65 9.37
N GLY A 208 -6.13 10.78 8.58
CA GLY A 208 -4.69 10.70 8.32
C GLY A 208 -4.24 11.33 6.99
N CYS A 209 -3.02 10.98 6.55
CA CYS A 209 -2.42 11.36 5.28
C CYS A 209 -2.69 10.26 4.23
N PRO A 210 -3.64 10.46 3.29
CA PRO A 210 -3.86 9.50 2.22
C PRO A 210 -2.68 9.51 1.25
N ASP A 211 -2.36 8.32 0.73
CA ASP A 211 -1.37 8.08 -0.30
C ASP A 211 -2.07 7.63 -1.60
N ASN A 212 -1.78 6.45 -2.15
CA ASN A 212 -2.46 5.97 -3.34
C ASN A 212 -3.94 5.59 -3.11
N ILE A 213 -4.73 5.79 -4.17
CA ILE A 213 -6.16 5.50 -4.23
C ILE A 213 -6.45 4.56 -5.40
N GLU A 214 -7.05 3.43 -5.11
CA GLU A 214 -7.33 2.38 -6.08
C GLU A 214 -8.83 2.10 -6.21
N ARG A 215 -9.39 2.32 -7.39
CA ARG A 215 -10.82 2.10 -7.67
C ARG A 215 -11.06 0.70 -8.20
N ASN A 216 -12.06 0.01 -7.65
CA ASN A 216 -12.48 -1.30 -8.13
C ASN A 216 -13.62 -1.22 -9.18
N PRO A 217 -13.97 -2.32 -9.87
CA PRO A 217 -15.02 -2.32 -10.89
C PRO A 217 -16.44 -1.99 -10.38
N LYS A 218 -16.70 -2.15 -9.07
CA LYS A 218 -17.97 -1.73 -8.43
C LYS A 218 -18.02 -0.24 -8.16
N GLY A 219 -16.88 0.43 -8.34
CA GLY A 219 -16.72 1.85 -8.13
C GLY A 219 -16.30 2.28 -6.74
N GLU A 220 -16.13 1.33 -5.83
CA GLU A 220 -15.56 1.55 -4.50
C GLU A 220 -14.06 1.84 -4.62
N PHE A 221 -13.49 2.45 -3.58
CA PHE A 221 -12.09 2.84 -3.54
C PHE A 221 -11.38 2.21 -2.35
N TRP A 222 -10.14 1.78 -2.56
CA TRP A 222 -9.17 1.52 -1.51
C TRP A 222 -8.22 2.72 -1.41
N VAL A 223 -7.90 3.13 -0.19
CA VAL A 223 -6.99 4.24 0.10
C VAL A 223 -5.98 3.79 1.13
N ALA A 224 -4.69 3.86 0.78
CA ALA A 224 -3.62 3.75 1.76
C ALA A 224 -3.58 5.04 2.59
N GLN A 225 -3.54 4.92 3.92
CA GLN A 225 -3.53 6.07 4.82
C GLN A 225 -2.46 5.89 5.89
N ASN A 226 -1.57 6.89 5.99
CA ASN A 226 -0.54 6.97 7.02
C ASN A 226 -0.89 7.98 8.12
N PRO A 227 -0.28 7.86 9.31
CA PRO A 227 -0.30 8.86 10.36
C PRO A 227 -0.03 10.29 9.90
N LYS A 228 -0.70 11.25 10.55
CA LYS A 228 -0.26 12.65 10.58
C LYS A 228 0.77 12.82 11.67
N PHE A 229 1.74 13.68 11.44
CA PHE A 229 2.74 14.07 12.42
C PHE A 229 2.58 15.55 12.73
N ASP A 230 2.81 15.98 13.96
CA ASP A 230 2.92 17.40 14.29
C ASP A 230 4.26 17.98 13.82
N SER A 231 4.45 19.30 14.00
CA SER A 231 5.67 20.00 13.57
C SER A 231 6.96 19.53 14.26
N ILE A 232 6.88 18.68 15.29
CA ILE A 232 8.01 18.16 16.05
C ILE A 232 8.19 16.64 15.78
N GLY A 233 7.38 16.06 14.90
CA GLY A 233 7.45 14.65 14.50
C GLY A 233 6.68 13.70 15.42
N THR A 234 5.78 14.19 16.27
CA THR A 234 4.91 13.35 17.09
C THR A 234 3.72 12.87 16.26
N PRO A 235 3.41 11.57 16.21
CA PRO A 235 2.20 11.10 15.53
C PRO A 235 0.93 11.68 16.19
N LEU A 236 0.15 12.45 15.43
CA LEU A 236 -1.18 12.94 15.82
C LEU A 236 -2.22 11.81 15.77
N GLN A 237 -1.94 10.75 15.03
CA GLN A 237 -2.69 9.49 14.96
C GLN A 237 -1.69 8.35 14.78
N THR A 238 -1.87 7.22 15.45
CA THR A 238 -0.90 6.11 15.41
C THR A 238 -1.17 5.06 14.34
N ASN A 239 -2.38 5.05 13.78
CA ASN A 239 -2.82 3.92 12.96
C ASN A 239 -2.53 4.18 11.48
N ILE A 240 -1.76 3.28 10.88
CA ILE A 240 -1.69 3.10 9.44
C ILE A 240 -2.90 2.26 9.05
N SER A 241 -3.64 2.70 8.03
CA SER A 241 -4.92 2.12 7.68
C SER A 241 -5.06 1.92 6.17
N ALA A 242 -5.63 0.78 5.78
CA ALA A 242 -6.28 0.65 4.49
C ALA A 242 -7.77 0.98 4.64
N LEU A 243 -8.22 2.05 3.97
CA LEU A 243 -9.60 2.49 3.99
C LEU A 243 -10.32 2.03 2.73
N LYS A 244 -11.53 1.47 2.90
CA LYS A 244 -12.45 1.23 1.80
C LYS A 244 -13.53 2.30 1.79
N LEU A 245 -13.74 2.97 0.68
CA LEU A 245 -14.76 4.00 0.48
C LEU A 245 -15.76 3.55 -0.60
N ASP A 246 -17.02 4.01 -0.51
CA ASP A 246 -18.01 3.87 -1.58
C ASP A 246 -17.86 4.94 -2.68
N GLU A 247 -18.77 4.94 -3.66
CA GLU A 247 -18.77 5.89 -4.78
C GLU A 247 -19.00 7.34 -4.35
N GLU A 248 -19.53 7.55 -3.13
CA GLU A 248 -19.79 8.85 -2.51
C GLU A 248 -18.71 9.28 -1.51
N GLY A 249 -17.66 8.46 -1.33
CA GLY A 249 -16.52 8.75 -0.46
C GLY A 249 -16.77 8.47 1.03
N LYS A 250 -17.84 7.74 1.38
CA LYS A 250 -18.11 7.29 2.74
C LYS A 250 -17.34 6.01 3.05
N VAL A 251 -16.80 5.93 4.26
CA VAL A 251 -16.03 4.79 4.73
C VAL A 251 -16.93 3.55 4.89
N LEU A 252 -16.61 2.51 4.13
CA LEU A 252 -17.20 1.17 4.20
C LEU A 252 -16.42 0.24 5.13
N ARG A 253 -15.09 0.34 5.14
CA ARG A 253 -14.20 -0.53 5.94
C ARG A 253 -12.91 0.19 6.30
N VAL A 254 -12.36 -0.16 7.47
CA VAL A 254 -11.04 0.25 7.92
C VAL A 254 -10.26 -1.01 8.30
N LEU A 255 -9.04 -1.15 7.80
CA LEU A 255 -8.12 -2.20 8.20
C LEU A 255 -6.92 -1.57 8.88
N ASN A 256 -6.73 -1.88 10.15
CA ASN A 256 -5.59 -1.46 10.94
C ASN A 256 -4.76 -2.70 11.24
N GLU A 257 -3.77 -2.98 10.40
CA GLU A 257 -2.75 -4.00 10.68
C GLU A 257 -1.43 -3.30 11.00
N GLU A 258 -0.48 -4.03 11.57
CA GLU A 258 0.89 -3.55 11.78
C GLU A 258 1.67 -3.54 10.46
N PHE A 259 1.28 -2.66 9.53
CA PHE A 259 1.92 -2.55 8.22
C PHE A 259 3.31 -1.90 8.28
N GLY A 260 3.61 -1.12 9.32
CA GLY A 260 4.84 -0.31 9.45
C GLY A 260 4.88 0.93 8.54
N SER A 261 4.50 0.80 7.27
CA SER A 261 4.23 1.87 6.31
C SER A 261 3.31 1.32 5.21
N LEU A 262 2.43 2.15 4.66
CA LEU A 262 1.50 1.73 3.61
C LEU A 262 1.37 2.82 2.54
N SER A 263 1.78 2.52 1.31
CA SER A 263 1.69 3.46 0.19
C SER A 263 0.63 3.07 -0.83
N ASP A 264 0.28 1.79 -0.93
CA ASP A 264 -0.76 1.31 -1.85
C ASP A 264 -1.48 0.08 -1.32
N VAL A 265 -2.74 -0.08 -1.72
CA VAL A 265 -3.61 -1.19 -1.30
C VAL A 265 -4.50 -1.62 -2.45
N ILE A 266 -4.42 -2.89 -2.82
CA ILE A 266 -5.26 -3.48 -3.88
C ILE A 266 -5.95 -4.75 -3.39
N GLU A 267 -7.27 -4.79 -3.54
CA GLU A 267 -8.06 -6.01 -3.39
C GLU A 267 -8.18 -6.72 -4.74
N LYS A 268 -7.55 -7.89 -4.88
CA LYS A 268 -7.65 -8.73 -6.09
C LYS A 268 -7.56 -10.21 -5.75
N ASP A 269 -8.41 -11.01 -6.40
CA ASP A 269 -8.46 -12.48 -6.29
C ASP A 269 -8.49 -12.98 -4.83
N ASP A 270 -9.34 -12.33 -4.02
CA ASP A 270 -9.50 -12.58 -2.58
C ASP A 270 -8.22 -12.36 -1.74
N CYS A 271 -7.26 -11.62 -2.30
CA CYS A 271 -6.05 -11.20 -1.63
C CYS A 271 -6.04 -9.68 -1.47
N MET A 272 -5.46 -9.22 -0.37
CA MET A 272 -5.08 -7.82 -0.20
C MET A 272 -3.59 -7.68 -0.47
N TRP A 273 -3.25 -6.88 -1.48
CA TRP A 273 -1.89 -6.56 -1.86
C TRP A 273 -1.51 -5.22 -1.28
N LEU A 274 -0.33 -5.15 -0.66
CA LEU A 274 0.10 -4.04 0.17
C LEU A 274 1.44 -3.54 -0.30
N GLY A 275 1.52 -2.25 -0.56
CA GLY A 275 2.77 -1.60 -0.90
C GLY A 275 3.31 -0.69 0.19
N SER A 276 4.62 -0.50 0.21
CA SER A 276 5.30 0.41 1.10
C SER A 276 6.58 0.96 0.47
N VAL A 277 6.77 2.25 0.62
CA VAL A 277 7.97 2.97 0.17
C VAL A 277 9.23 2.58 0.96
N LEU A 278 9.05 2.01 2.16
CA LEU A 278 10.10 1.71 3.13
C LEU A 278 10.43 0.22 3.23
N GLN A 279 9.60 -0.65 2.67
CA GLN A 279 9.83 -2.10 2.73
C GLN A 279 10.69 -2.56 1.56
N SER A 280 11.26 -3.75 1.69
CA SER A 280 12.00 -4.45 0.63
C SER A 280 11.19 -5.62 0.07
N HIS A 281 9.86 -5.59 0.24
CA HIS A 281 8.96 -6.68 -0.15
C HIS A 281 7.56 -6.13 -0.46
N VAL A 282 6.81 -6.86 -1.27
CA VAL A 282 5.36 -6.65 -1.41
C VAL A 282 4.63 -7.49 -0.36
N GLY A 283 3.73 -6.87 0.40
CA GLY A 283 2.90 -7.58 1.37
C GLY A 283 1.65 -8.18 0.71
N MET A 284 1.24 -9.37 1.14
CA MET A 284 0.02 -10.02 0.67
C MET A 284 -0.73 -10.70 1.82
N ILE A 285 -2.00 -10.36 2.00
CA ILE A 285 -2.91 -11.03 2.94
C ILE A 285 -3.86 -11.93 2.13
N LEU A 286 -3.85 -13.23 2.43
CA LEU A 286 -4.73 -14.22 1.77
C LEU A 286 -6.11 -14.32 2.43
N GLN A 287 -7.09 -14.81 1.66
CA GLN A 287 -8.46 -15.13 2.12
C GLN A 287 -9.18 -13.95 2.78
N PHE A 288 -9.02 -12.77 2.20
CA PHE A 288 -9.47 -11.52 2.79
C PHE A 288 -10.98 -11.43 3.01
N LYS A 289 -11.79 -12.07 2.15
CA LYS A 289 -13.26 -12.05 2.24
C LYS A 289 -13.82 -13.12 3.18
N LEU A 290 -13.02 -14.10 3.58
CA LEU A 290 -13.43 -15.17 4.50
C LEU A 290 -13.15 -14.81 5.98
N SER A 291 -12.61 -13.61 6.25
CA SER A 291 -12.30 -13.09 7.61
C SER A 291 -13.07 -11.82 7.97
#